data_AF-A0A4Q1UBK1-F1
#
_entry.id   AF-A0A4Q1UBK1-F1
#
_cell.length_a   1.000
_cell.length_b   1.000
_cell.length_c   1.000
_cell.angle_alpha   90.00
_cell.angle_beta   90.00
_cell.angle_gamma   90.00
#
_symmetry.space_group_name_H-M   'P 1'
#
loop_
_entity.id
_entity.type
_entity.pdbx_description
1 polymer ?
#
loop_
_entity_poly.entity_id
_entity_poly.type
_entity_poly.pdbx_seq_one_letter_code
_entity_poly.pdbx_strand_id
1 'polypeptide(L)'
;MSGPFIAPRAGQPLDLLEQSAAGGGWESLEQLIAPVIGGELQPSDRVAKFLYALHQHGDGRELVEWLMDITMRLPWRVTGKTMEETAILAINRQAIAGVGEVILKVIAKGKELADAERNQNGAGA
;
A
#
# COMPACT_ATOMS: atom_id res chain seq x y z
N MET A 1 -9.44 -8.50 -32.27
CA MET A 1 -8.03 -8.12 -32.00
C MET A 1 -7.84 -8.10 -30.50
N SER A 2 -7.52 -9.26 -29.90
CA SER A 2 -7.20 -9.34 -28.47
C SER A 2 -5.74 -8.92 -28.32
N GLY A 3 -5.50 -7.69 -27.87
CA GLY A 3 -4.17 -7.25 -27.48
C GLY A 3 -3.63 -8.11 -26.33
N PRO A 4 -2.31 -8.16 -26.13
CA PRO A 4 -1.71 -8.92 -25.04
C PRO A 4 -2.24 -8.39 -23.69
N PHE A 5 -2.73 -9.30 -22.85
CA PHE A 5 -3.12 -8.99 -21.47
C PHE A 5 -1.85 -8.66 -20.68
N ILE A 6 -1.62 -7.37 -20.44
CA ILE A 6 -0.55 -6.89 -19.57
C ILE A 6 -1.12 -6.89 -18.14
N ALA A 7 -0.56 -7.72 -17.26
CA ALA A 7 -0.98 -7.74 -15.85
C ALA A 7 -0.82 -6.33 -15.24
N PRO A 8 -1.71 -5.85 -14.36
CA PRO A 8 -1.74 -4.45 -13.91
C PRO A 8 -0.44 -3.89 -13.31
N ARG A 9 0.43 -4.75 -12.75
CA ARG A 9 1.78 -4.37 -12.27
C ARG A 9 2.82 -4.17 -13.38
N ALA A 10 2.56 -4.69 -14.57
CA ALA A 10 3.45 -4.54 -15.72
C ALA A 10 3.20 -3.23 -16.51
N GLY A 11 2.14 -2.48 -16.18
CA GLY A 11 1.91 -1.12 -16.72
C GLY A 11 2.73 -0.03 -16.03
N GLN A 12 3.22 -0.28 -14.81
CA GLN A 12 4.07 0.61 -14.02
C GLN A 12 5.11 -0.22 -13.24
N PRO A 13 6.15 -0.75 -13.92
CA PRO A 13 7.19 -1.54 -13.27
C PRO A 13 7.90 -0.73 -12.17
N LEU A 14 8.25 -1.41 -11.08
CA LEU A 14 8.85 -0.82 -9.88
C LEU A 14 10.09 0.05 -10.21
N ASP A 15 10.90 -0.41 -11.16
CA ASP A 15 12.10 0.30 -11.61
C ASP A 15 11.80 1.69 -12.18
N LEU A 16 10.66 1.86 -12.86
CA LEU A 16 10.22 3.17 -13.36
C LEU A 16 9.69 4.06 -12.22
N LEU A 17 9.06 3.46 -11.21
CA LEU A 17 8.64 4.18 -10.01
C LEU A 17 9.86 4.73 -9.25
N GLU A 18 10.88 3.90 -9.07
CA GLU A 18 12.13 4.25 -8.39
C GLU A 18 12.87 5.37 -9.12
N GLN A 19 13.03 5.26 -10.44
CA GLN A 19 13.66 6.31 -11.25
C GLN A 19 12.90 7.64 -11.21
N SER A 20 11.57 7.57 -11.25
CA SER A 20 10.71 8.76 -11.21
C SER A 20 10.77 9.44 -9.84
N ALA A 21 10.70 8.67 -8.74
CA ALA A 21 10.80 9.17 -7.38
C ALA A 21 12.21 9.71 -7.04
N ALA A 22 13.26 9.19 -7.67
CA ALA A 22 14.65 9.57 -7.44
C ALA A 22 15.15 10.77 -8.28
N GLY A 23 14.37 11.29 -9.24
CA GLY A 23 14.79 12.48 -10.00
C GLY A 23 14.21 12.70 -11.40
N GLY A 24 13.16 11.99 -11.82
CA GLY A 24 12.62 12.06 -13.19
C GLY A 24 11.83 13.34 -13.56
N GLY A 25 11.70 14.31 -12.64
CA GLY A 25 10.96 15.55 -12.90
C GLY A 25 9.43 15.40 -12.95
N TRP A 26 8.72 16.47 -13.29
CA TRP A 26 7.25 16.58 -13.20
C TRP A 26 6.50 15.61 -14.14
N GLU A 27 7.00 15.37 -15.35
CA GLU A 27 6.38 14.46 -16.33
C GLU A 27 6.38 12.99 -15.85
N SER A 28 7.41 12.60 -15.10
CA SER A 28 7.50 11.26 -14.51
C SER A 28 6.46 11.08 -13.39
N LEU A 29 6.20 12.12 -12.60
CA LEU A 29 5.18 12.12 -11.54
C LEU A 29 3.76 12.03 -12.12
N GLU A 30 3.48 12.68 -13.24
CA GLU A 30 2.16 12.60 -13.91
C GLU A 30 1.82 11.16 -14.35
N GLN A 31 2.83 10.40 -14.80
CA GLN A 31 2.64 8.99 -15.16
C GLN A 31 2.42 8.10 -13.94
N LEU A 32 3.00 8.45 -12.79
CA LEU A 32 2.82 7.73 -11.52
C LEU A 32 1.40 7.86 -10.96
N ILE A 33 0.81 9.05 -11.07
CA ILE A 33 -0.53 9.36 -10.55
C ILE A 33 -1.66 9.02 -11.52
N ALA A 34 -1.33 8.51 -12.72
CA ALA A 34 -2.33 8.16 -13.72
C ALA A 34 -3.33 7.13 -13.13
N PRO A 35 -4.65 7.39 -13.23
CA PRO A 35 -5.65 6.54 -12.60
C PRO A 35 -5.66 5.15 -13.25
N VAL A 36 -5.49 4.12 -12.43
CA VAL A 36 -5.67 2.73 -12.86
C VAL A 36 -7.16 2.41 -12.88
N ILE A 37 -7.70 2.12 -14.07
CA ILE A 37 -9.10 1.75 -14.26
C ILE A 37 -9.26 0.26 -13.93
N GLY A 38 -9.71 -0.05 -12.72
CA GLY A 38 -9.94 -1.42 -12.22
C GLY A 38 -10.35 -1.43 -10.75
N GLY A 39 -11.01 -2.51 -10.30
CA GLY A 39 -11.60 -2.63 -8.96
C GLY A 39 -10.62 -2.50 -7.78
N GLU A 40 -11.14 -2.66 -6.56
CA GLU A 40 -10.41 -2.48 -5.30
C GLU A 40 -9.03 -3.17 -5.35
N LEU A 41 -7.96 -2.39 -5.15
CA LEU A 41 -6.55 -2.83 -5.25
C LEU A 41 -6.18 -3.73 -4.06
N GLN A 42 -6.82 -4.89 -3.97
CA GLN A 42 -6.51 -5.91 -2.98
C GLN A 42 -5.27 -6.69 -3.45
N PRO A 43 -4.22 -6.81 -2.62
CA PRO A 43 -3.05 -7.58 -2.99
C PRO A 43 -3.40 -9.08 -3.03
N SER A 44 -2.58 -9.84 -3.76
CA SER A 44 -2.74 -11.30 -3.79
C SER A 44 -2.52 -11.91 -2.39
N ASP A 45 -3.10 -13.08 -2.15
CA ASP A 45 -2.95 -13.79 -0.88
C ASP A 45 -1.48 -14.09 -0.54
N ARG A 46 -0.64 -14.31 -1.55
CA ARG A 46 0.81 -14.43 -1.39
C ARG A 46 1.43 -13.18 -0.76
N VAL A 47 1.03 -12.00 -1.23
CA VAL A 47 1.52 -10.72 -0.69
C VAL A 47 0.98 -10.48 0.73
N ALA A 48 -0.28 -10.83 0.99
CA ALA A 48 -0.84 -10.73 2.34
C ALA A 48 -0.08 -11.61 3.34
N LYS A 49 0.15 -12.89 3.00
CA LYS A 49 0.96 -13.81 3.81
C LYS A 49 2.40 -13.33 3.97
N PHE A 50 3.01 -12.80 2.90
CA PHE A 50 4.36 -12.24 2.96
C PHE A 50 4.44 -11.05 3.92
N LEU A 51 3.52 -10.10 3.84
CA LEU A 51 3.49 -8.94 4.75
C LEU A 51 3.25 -9.36 6.19
N TYR A 52 2.39 -10.34 6.43
CA TYR A 52 2.21 -10.92 7.75
C TYR A 52 3.50 -11.57 8.27
N ALA A 53 4.16 -12.41 7.46
CA ALA A 53 5.42 -13.05 7.85
C ALA A 53 6.52 -12.02 8.11
N LEU A 54 6.62 -11.00 7.26
CA LEU A 54 7.57 -9.89 7.40
C LEU A 54 7.35 -9.16 8.73
N HIS A 55 6.11 -8.83 9.08
CA HIS A 55 5.77 -8.19 10.35
C HIS A 55 6.16 -9.04 11.59
N GLN A 56 6.30 -10.36 11.47
CA GLN A 56 6.75 -11.22 12.57
C GLN A 56 8.29 -11.23 12.75
N HIS A 57 9.05 -10.76 11.77
CA HIS A 57 10.50 -10.60 11.88
C HIS A 57 10.87 -9.24 12.48
N GLY A 58 11.98 -9.16 13.23
CA GLY A 58 12.42 -7.93 13.89
C GLY A 58 12.54 -6.74 12.93
N ASP A 59 13.37 -6.87 11.90
CA ASP A 59 13.60 -5.82 10.89
C ASP A 59 12.32 -5.50 10.09
N GLY A 60 11.50 -6.53 9.82
CA GLY A 60 10.25 -6.35 9.10
C GLY A 60 9.19 -5.63 9.93
N ARG A 61 9.18 -5.84 11.25
CA ARG A 61 8.36 -5.06 12.18
C ARG A 61 8.83 -3.62 12.24
N GLU A 62 10.13 -3.36 12.32
CA GLU A 62 10.68 -2.00 12.30
C GLU A 62 10.27 -1.25 11.02
N LEU A 63 10.32 -1.92 9.86
CA LEU A 63 9.83 -1.36 8.60
C LEU A 63 8.32 -1.02 8.67
N VAL A 64 7.49 -1.92 9.19
CA VAL A 64 6.04 -1.67 9.32
C VAL A 64 5.77 -0.52 10.30
N GLU A 65 6.50 -0.44 11.41
CA GLU A 65 6.39 0.65 12.38
C GLU A 65 6.76 1.99 11.74
N TRP A 66 7.87 2.06 10.98
CA TRP A 66 8.25 3.26 10.24
C TRP A 66 7.19 3.66 9.20
N LEU A 67 6.59 2.69 8.50
CA LEU A 67 5.47 2.95 7.58
C LEU A 67 4.26 3.54 8.33
N MET A 68 3.95 3.07 9.54
CA MET A 68 2.89 3.65 10.36
C MET A 68 3.24 5.05 10.86
N ASP A 69 4.52 5.33 11.12
CA ASP A 69 4.96 6.68 11.50
C ASP A 69 4.70 7.69 10.37
N ILE A 70 5.04 7.32 9.13
CA ILE A 70 4.89 8.21 7.98
C ILE A 70 3.46 8.28 7.42
N THR A 71 2.58 7.32 7.75
CA THR A 71 1.20 7.29 7.23
C THR A 71 0.15 7.61 8.27
N MET A 72 0.22 7.02 9.47
CA MET A 72 -0.84 7.10 10.47
C MET A 72 -0.50 8.03 11.63
N ARG A 73 0.74 7.99 12.13
CA ARG A 73 1.13 8.73 13.34
C ARG A 73 1.62 10.14 13.07
N LEU A 74 1.73 10.52 11.80
CA LEU A 74 2.09 11.88 11.40
C LEU A 74 1.07 12.88 11.96
N PRO A 75 1.50 13.89 12.74
CA PRO A 75 0.58 14.87 13.31
C PRO A 75 -0.07 15.66 12.18
N TRP A 76 -1.39 15.74 12.19
CA TRP A 76 -2.11 16.59 11.26
C TRP A 76 -1.95 18.04 11.66
N ARG A 77 -1.31 18.84 10.80
CA ARG A 77 -1.17 20.28 10.97
C ARG A 77 -2.13 20.98 10.04
N VAL A 78 -3.14 21.65 10.59
CA VAL A 78 -4.05 22.49 9.82
C VAL A 78 -3.35 23.80 9.53
N THR A 79 -2.86 23.96 8.30
CA THR A 79 -2.15 25.17 7.83
C THR A 79 -2.94 25.97 6.81
N GLY A 80 -4.18 25.56 6.50
CA GLY A 80 -5.05 26.25 5.54
C GLY A 80 -5.49 27.61 6.08
N LYS A 81 -5.46 28.63 5.22
CA LYS A 81 -5.96 29.98 5.53
C LYS A 81 -7.43 30.12 5.18
N THR A 82 -7.95 29.29 4.28
CA THR A 82 -9.38 29.22 3.93
C THR A 82 -9.99 27.85 4.23
N MET A 83 -11.31 27.76 4.16
CA MET A 83 -12.03 26.50 4.36
C MET A 83 -11.72 25.50 3.24
N GLU A 84 -11.60 25.97 2.01
CA GLU A 84 -11.26 25.15 0.84
C GLU A 84 -9.85 24.58 0.97
N GLU A 85 -8.87 25.41 1.34
CA GLU A 85 -7.49 24.97 1.59
C GLU A 85 -7.44 23.94 2.72
N THR A 86 -8.22 24.15 3.79
CA THR A 86 -8.32 23.20 4.89
C THR A 86 -8.94 21.87 4.46
N ALA A 87 -9.98 21.92 3.62
CA ALA A 87 -10.63 20.71 3.07
C ALA A 87 -9.66 19.91 2.20
N ILE A 88 -8.88 20.57 1.34
CA ILE A 88 -7.86 19.91 0.51
C ILE A 88 -6.79 19.25 1.40
N LEU A 89 -6.29 19.95 2.42
CA LEU A 89 -5.31 19.40 3.36
C LEU A 89 -5.88 18.21 4.16
N ALA A 90 -7.16 18.24 4.51
CA ALA A 90 -7.83 17.15 5.19
C ALA A 90 -7.96 15.92 4.28
N ILE A 91 -8.38 16.09 3.02
CA ILE A 91 -8.46 15.00 2.03
C ILE A 91 -7.10 14.36 1.82
N ASN A 92 -6.04 15.16 1.65
CA ASN A 92 -4.68 14.66 1.50
C ASN A 92 -4.23 13.86 2.74
N ARG A 93 -4.53 14.34 3.95
CA ARG A 93 -4.22 13.61 5.18
C ARG A 93 -4.95 12.27 5.25
N GLN A 94 -6.23 12.25 4.86
CA GLN A 94 -7.04 11.05 4.82
C GLN A 94 -6.50 10.03 3.79
N ALA A 95 -6.09 10.49 2.61
CA ALA A 95 -5.47 9.63 1.61
C ALA A 95 -4.19 8.96 2.13
N ILE A 96 -3.31 9.73 2.78
CA ILE A 96 -2.07 9.21 3.40
C ILE A 96 -2.39 8.19 4.49
N ALA A 97 -3.37 8.49 5.36
CA ALA A 97 -3.78 7.57 6.42
C ALA A 97 -4.39 6.27 5.85
N GLY A 98 -5.14 6.38 4.75
CA GLY A 98 -5.73 5.23 4.05
C GLY A 98 -4.69 4.21 3.57
N VAL A 99 -3.48 4.65 3.18
CA VAL A 99 -2.39 3.73 2.85
C VAL A 99 -2.00 2.86 4.04
N GLY A 100 -1.83 3.48 5.22
CA GLY A 100 -1.53 2.76 6.45
C GLY A 100 -2.63 1.77 6.84
N GLU A 101 -3.89 2.19 6.71
CA GLU A 101 -5.05 1.35 6.97
C GLU A 101 -5.08 0.10 6.06
N VAL A 102 -4.81 0.27 4.77
CA VAL A 102 -4.75 -0.84 3.80
C VAL A 102 -3.64 -1.82 4.18
N ILE A 103 -2.44 -1.33 4.52
CA ILE A 103 -1.32 -2.21 4.93
C ILE A 103 -1.71 -3.05 6.15
N LEU A 104 -2.30 -2.43 7.18
CA LEU A 104 -2.72 -3.14 8.39
C LEU A 104 -3.81 -4.17 8.12
N LYS A 105 -4.80 -3.84 7.28
CA LYS A 105 -5.84 -4.77 6.83
C LYS A 105 -5.24 -5.98 6.09
N VAL A 106 -4.25 -5.74 5.25
CA VAL A 106 -3.57 -6.80 4.49
C VAL A 106 -2.74 -7.71 5.42
N ILE A 107 -2.07 -7.15 6.43
CA ILE A 107 -1.38 -7.94 7.46
C ILE A 107 -2.38 -8.80 8.25
N ALA A 108 -3.53 -8.24 8.62
CA ALA A 108 -4.60 -8.99 9.30
C ALA A 108 -5.12 -10.14 8.43
N LYS A 109 -5.40 -9.89 7.15
CA LYS A 109 -5.76 -10.94 6.17
C LYS A 109 -4.67 -12.01 6.07
N GLY A 110 -3.40 -11.62 6.04
CA GLY A 110 -2.27 -12.54 6.00
C GLY A 110 -2.20 -13.46 7.21
N LYS A 111 -2.54 -12.95 8.40
CA LYS A 111 -2.67 -13.74 9.63
C LYS A 111 -3.77 -14.78 9.51
N GLU A 112 -4.98 -14.37 9.10
CA GLU A 112 -6.12 -15.28 8.94
C GLU A 112 -5.80 -16.44 7.99
N LEU A 113 -5.14 -16.14 6.87
CA LEU A 113 -4.71 -17.14 5.91
C LEU A 113 -3.66 -18.12 6.50
N ALA A 114 -2.70 -17.62 7.29
CA ALA A 114 -1.69 -18.46 7.92
C ALA A 114 -2.29 -19.36 9.01
N ASP A 115 -3.25 -18.85 9.78
CA ASP A 115 -3.96 -19.61 10.80
C ASP A 115 -4.85 -20.70 10.17
N ALA A 116 -5.52 -20.41 9.06
CA ALA A 116 -6.30 -21.39 8.31
C ALA A 116 -5.45 -22.57 7.79
N GLU A 117 -4.25 -22.30 7.26
CA GLU A 117 -3.32 -23.35 6.79
C GLU A 117 -2.80 -24.23 7.92
N ARG A 118 -2.48 -23.65 9.09
CA ARG A 118 -2.06 -24.42 10.26
C ARG A 118 -3.13 -25.39 10.74
N ASN A 119 -4.38 -24.93 10.78
CA ASN A 119 -5.52 -25.74 11.23
C ASN A 119 -5.82 -26.90 10.25
N GLN A 120 -5.64 -26.70 8.95
CA GLN A 120 -5.78 -27.76 7.95
C GLN A 120 -4.68 -28.82 8.08
N ASN A 121 -3.44 -28.41 8.35
CA ASN A 121 -2.32 -29.33 8.52
C ASN A 121 -2.35 -30.09 9.86
N GLY A 122 -3.04 -29.56 10.88
CA GLY A 122 -3.21 -30.21 12.20
C GLY A 122 -4.40 -31.18 12.29
N ALA A 123 -5.37 -31.12 11.37
CA ALA A 123 -6.56 -31.98 11.37
C ALA A 123 -6.36 -33.35 10.70
N GLY A 124 -5.12 -33.67 10.29
CA GLY A 124 -4.75 -34.92 9.61
C GLY A 124 -3.69 -35.76 10.33
N ALA A 125 -3.42 -35.50 11.62
CA ALA A 125 -2.48 -36.26 12.46
C ALA A 125 -3.20 -37.05 13.56
#